data_AF-A0A8J5JXI7-F1
#
_entry.id   AF-A0A8J5JXI7-F1
#
_cell.length_a   1.000
_cell.length_b   1.000
_cell.length_c   1.000
_cell.angle_alpha   90.00
_cell.angle_beta   90.00
_cell.angle_gamma   90.00
#
_symmetry.space_group_name_H-M   'P 1'
#
loop_
_entity.id
_entity.type
_entity.pdbx_description
1 polymer ?
#
loop_
_entity_poly.entity_id
_entity_poly.type
_entity_poly.pdbx_seq_one_letter_code
_entity_poly.pdbx_strand_id
1 'polypeptide(L)'
;HLVRHLVDWFQRSERQRHSKSNSTPQSPPPDDDSKSRLRASNPGDTLINCTSVIPKLVEEGKAEVILDTLRAYNQLPYVDKEALVLCLAVVSKQSDQKKLVTDAHSSVRELCTNTHLFFLFIQISKMISKQTGHSGWGRGLRRAVNEWYLSWEPRRLALEVTRHFSAYGWTHRDVIRLAHLKLKELPLGTQVVLHYVFMGLEKTVQEYTGKDNTSELLELMQVLDKDGHPQANLLNPSSESSHALPSKLVERLTHSDVTSGCVTPTQVLMALHSYEHPTRFVGDAGGKIFERKPSKGVAGKIPRAPVRTPSKKNTKVNPQVVDALHTLITASAKVTGHEGAAVTILALTSGGTNPAATTLAFSENTLTEIQVTEGMTLLQLINKFKETVIGEVNVGEALKWAKENEADTVVVLTHKFEQHVIYSATQSLQQLNDANSTHIRLVLCGLGTKHVHPQQTENFLLVLGFDQRTPSIIRAFHECSF
;
A
#
# COMPACT_ATOMS: atom_id res chain seq x y z
N HIS A 1 4.59 -4.00 -0.66
CA HIS A 1 4.69 -5.11 0.33
C HIS A 1 5.90 -5.01 1.26
N LEU A 2 7.11 -4.79 0.73
CA LEU A 2 8.34 -4.70 1.51
C LEU A 2 8.28 -3.62 2.61
N VAL A 3 7.80 -2.42 2.28
CA VAL A 3 7.65 -1.30 3.22
C VAL A 3 6.74 -1.66 4.41
N ARG A 4 5.58 -2.26 4.15
CA ARG A 4 4.66 -2.70 5.22
C ARG A 4 5.28 -3.77 6.11
N HIS A 5 5.92 -4.77 5.52
CA HIS A 5 6.59 -5.84 6.27
C HIS A 5 7.71 -5.28 7.16
N LEU A 6 8.47 -4.31 6.65
CA LEU A 6 9.51 -3.60 7.38
C LEU A 6 8.92 -2.85 8.60
N VAL A 7 7.86 -2.08 8.40
CA VAL A 7 7.23 -1.30 9.48
C VAL A 7 6.60 -2.21 10.54
N ASP A 8 5.89 -3.26 10.12
CA ASP A 8 5.27 -4.22 11.03
C ASP A 8 6.32 -4.94 11.89
N TRP A 9 7.42 -5.38 11.27
CA TRP A 9 8.53 -6.00 11.97
C TRP A 9 9.11 -5.06 13.03
N PHE A 10 9.34 -3.79 12.69
CA PHE A 10 9.87 -2.81 13.63
C PHE A 10 8.91 -2.50 14.78
N GLN A 11 7.61 -2.36 14.50
CA GLN A 11 6.62 -2.15 15.56
C GLN A 11 6.50 -3.35 16.51
N ARG A 12 6.67 -4.58 15.99
CA ARG A 12 6.71 -5.79 16.83
C ARG A 12 7.96 -5.81 17.72
N SER A 13 9.13 -5.46 17.17
CA SER A 13 10.37 -5.43 17.94
C SER A 13 10.34 -4.38 19.06
N GLU A 14 9.73 -3.20 18.81
CA GLU A 14 9.50 -2.17 19.83
C GLU A 14 8.59 -2.67 20.96
N ARG A 15 7.48 -3.33 20.61
CA ARG A 15 6.55 -3.91 21.60
C ARG A 15 7.24 -4.95 22.48
N GLN A 16 8.08 -5.80 21.90
CA GLN A 16 8.84 -6.81 22.65
C GLN A 16 9.88 -6.17 23.59
N ARG A 17 10.55 -5.09 23.16
CA ARG A 17 11.50 -4.35 24.02
C ARG A 17 10.79 -3.69 25.22
N HIS A 18 9.63 -3.09 25.01
CA HIS A 18 8.83 -2.51 26.11
C HIS A 18 8.24 -3.56 27.05
N SER A 19 7.94 -4.76 26.55
CA SER A 19 7.54 -5.89 27.40
C SER A 19 8.69 -6.41 28.26
N LYS A 20 9.91 -6.48 27.71
CA LYS A 20 11.11 -6.93 28.42
C LYS A 20 11.62 -5.94 29.47
N SER A 21 11.43 -4.63 29.24
CA SER A 21 11.78 -3.61 30.26
C SER A 21 10.86 -3.64 31.49
N ASN A 22 9.72 -4.32 31.42
CA ASN A 22 8.75 -4.45 32.52
C ASN A 22 8.78 -5.83 33.21
N SER A 23 9.76 -6.69 32.91
CA SER A 23 9.95 -7.99 33.55
C SER A 23 11.39 -8.16 34.05
N THR A 24 11.55 -8.58 35.31
CA THR A 24 12.83 -8.94 35.92
C THR A 24 13.57 -10.01 35.08
N PRO A 25 14.91 -9.99 34.98
CA PRO A 25 15.62 -10.85 34.05
C PRO A 25 15.56 -12.31 34.52
N GLN A 26 14.88 -13.17 33.76
CA GLN A 26 15.13 -14.62 33.80
C GLN A 26 16.11 -14.98 32.68
N SER A 27 17.00 -15.92 33.00
CA SER A 27 18.07 -16.44 32.17
C SER A 27 17.57 -16.96 30.81
N PRO A 28 18.38 -16.82 29.73
CA PRO A 28 17.99 -17.29 28.41
C PRO A 28 17.91 -18.83 28.39
N PRO A 29 16.93 -19.43 27.69
CA PRO A 29 16.90 -20.87 27.46
C PRO A 29 18.00 -21.26 26.45
N PRO A 30 18.48 -22.51 26.48
CA PRO A 30 19.61 -22.97 25.67
C PRO A 30 19.27 -23.01 24.18
N ASP A 31 20.27 -22.72 23.36
CA ASP A 31 20.21 -22.68 21.89
C ASP A 31 19.89 -24.07 21.31
N ASP A 32 18.85 -24.13 20.48
CA ASP A 32 18.49 -25.29 19.66
C ASP A 32 19.00 -25.04 18.22
N ASP A 33 20.15 -25.65 17.91
CA ASP A 33 20.94 -25.50 16.68
C ASP A 33 20.29 -26.10 15.41
N SER A 34 19.02 -26.48 15.46
CA SER A 34 18.35 -27.25 14.39
C SER A 34 17.62 -26.41 13.32
N LYS A 35 17.63 -25.07 13.38
CA LYS A 35 16.93 -24.18 12.41
C LYS A 35 17.86 -23.38 11.49
N SER A 36 18.90 -24.02 10.94
CA SER A 36 19.91 -23.37 10.07
C SER A 36 19.65 -23.47 8.56
N ARG A 37 18.47 -23.90 8.09
CA ARG A 37 18.16 -23.94 6.64
C ARG A 37 17.00 -23.00 6.26
N LEU A 38 17.32 -22.07 5.35
CA LEU A 38 16.48 -21.04 4.73
C LEU A 38 16.13 -19.82 5.61
N ARG A 39 17.14 -19.03 6.00
CA ARG A 39 16.91 -17.65 6.50
C ARG A 39 16.47 -16.77 5.32
N ALA A 40 15.16 -16.50 5.22
CA ALA A 40 14.68 -15.31 4.53
C ALA A 40 15.41 -14.09 5.12
N SER A 41 15.90 -13.17 4.28
CA SER A 41 16.60 -11.96 4.72
C SER A 41 15.81 -11.25 5.82
N ASN A 42 16.46 -10.97 6.96
CA ASN A 42 15.81 -10.27 8.06
C ASN A 42 15.39 -8.87 7.56
N PRO A 43 14.16 -8.39 7.82
CA PRO A 43 13.74 -7.05 7.39
C PRO A 43 14.68 -5.94 7.86
N GLY A 44 15.35 -6.13 8.99
CA GLY A 44 16.43 -5.24 9.44
C GLY A 44 17.60 -5.14 8.45
N ASP A 45 18.01 -6.27 7.86
CA ASP A 45 19.08 -6.32 6.85
C ASP A 45 18.62 -5.65 5.54
N THR A 46 17.34 -5.75 5.20
CA THR A 46 16.76 -5.02 4.06
C THR A 46 16.86 -3.52 4.23
N LEU A 47 16.54 -3.00 5.43
CA LEU A 47 16.71 -1.58 5.73
C LEU A 47 18.18 -1.16 5.67
N ILE A 48 19.10 -1.97 6.21
CA ILE A 48 20.56 -1.75 6.11
C ILE A 48 20.98 -1.61 4.64
N ASN A 49 20.55 -2.54 3.79
CA ASN A 49 20.87 -2.52 2.38
C ASN A 49 20.33 -1.25 1.71
N CYS A 50 19.07 -0.88 1.94
CA CYS A 50 18.49 0.36 1.42
C CYS A 50 19.24 1.61 1.91
N THR A 51 19.66 1.65 3.17
CA THR A 51 20.43 2.78 3.72
C THR A 51 21.82 2.93 3.12
N SER A 52 22.40 1.85 2.58
CA SER A 52 23.73 1.87 1.96
C SER A 52 23.75 2.41 0.52
N VAL A 53 22.60 2.47 -0.16
CA VAL A 53 22.51 2.88 -1.57
C VAL A 53 22.69 4.38 -1.74
N ILE A 54 22.05 5.18 -0.89
CA ILE A 54 22.10 6.64 -1.01
C ILE A 54 23.52 7.19 -0.81
N PRO A 55 24.29 6.79 0.22
CA PRO A 55 25.69 7.20 0.35
C PRO A 55 26.53 6.91 -0.90
N LYS A 56 26.37 5.71 -1.49
CA LYS A 56 27.08 5.35 -2.75
C LYS A 56 26.70 6.25 -3.92
N LEU A 57 25.41 6.55 -4.10
CA LEU A 57 24.96 7.47 -5.17
C LEU A 57 25.47 8.89 -4.95
N VAL A 58 25.64 9.32 -3.69
CA VAL A 58 26.24 10.62 -3.35
C VAL A 58 27.73 10.62 -3.66
N GLU A 59 28.46 9.55 -3.32
CA GLU A 59 29.88 9.36 -3.69
C GLU A 59 30.11 9.36 -5.21
N GLU A 60 29.17 8.79 -5.97
CA GLU A 60 29.16 8.79 -7.44
C GLU A 60 28.80 10.15 -8.06
N GLY A 61 28.55 11.20 -7.26
CA GLY A 61 28.20 12.53 -7.74
C GLY A 61 26.77 12.68 -8.26
N LYS A 62 25.89 11.70 -8.03
CA LYS A 62 24.49 11.69 -8.51
C LYS A 62 23.50 12.35 -7.54
N ALA A 63 23.99 13.06 -6.53
CA ALA A 63 23.19 13.61 -5.43
C ALA A 63 22.02 14.50 -5.92
N GLU A 64 22.25 15.37 -6.90
CA GLU A 64 21.22 16.30 -7.40
C GLU A 64 20.12 15.58 -8.18
N VAL A 65 20.45 14.47 -8.84
CA VAL A 65 19.52 13.68 -9.67
C VAL A 65 18.54 12.86 -8.82
N ILE A 66 18.90 12.54 -7.57
CA ILE A 66 18.08 11.67 -6.70
C ILE A 66 16.68 12.25 -6.50
N LEU A 67 16.56 13.52 -6.10
CA LEU A 67 15.27 14.13 -5.82
C LEU A 67 14.46 14.40 -7.10
N ASP A 68 15.11 14.74 -8.21
CA ASP A 68 14.44 14.91 -9.50
C ASP A 68 13.86 13.59 -10.00
N THR A 69 14.60 12.49 -9.81
CA THR A 69 14.14 11.14 -10.11
C THR A 69 12.93 10.76 -9.23
N LEU A 70 12.97 11.04 -7.93
CA LEU A 70 11.81 10.78 -7.05
C LEU A 70 10.58 11.59 -7.47
N ARG A 71 10.76 12.84 -7.90
CA ARG A 71 9.67 13.69 -8.39
C ARG A 71 9.12 13.20 -9.72
N ALA A 72 9.97 12.79 -10.65
CA ALA A 72 9.55 12.17 -11.92
C ALA A 72 8.72 10.91 -11.67
N TYR A 73 9.22 9.98 -10.84
CA TYR A 73 8.47 8.78 -10.44
C TYR A 73 7.20 9.08 -9.64
N ASN A 74 7.12 10.23 -8.96
CA ASN A 74 5.90 10.64 -8.28
C ASN A 74 4.77 11.00 -9.26
N GLN A 75 5.08 11.37 -10.51
CA GLN A 75 4.07 11.61 -11.54
C GLN A 75 3.55 10.31 -12.17
N LEU A 76 4.30 9.21 -12.03
CA LEU A 76 3.94 7.93 -12.62
C LEU A 76 2.86 7.22 -11.77
N PRO A 77 1.73 6.80 -12.36
CA PRO A 77 0.61 6.20 -11.62
C PRO A 77 0.91 4.78 -11.12
N TYR A 78 1.84 4.08 -11.76
CA TYR A 78 2.23 2.71 -11.44
C TYR A 78 3.30 2.58 -10.35
N VAL A 79 3.90 3.70 -9.92
CA VAL A 79 4.95 3.69 -8.90
C VAL A 79 4.35 3.63 -7.50
N ASP A 80 4.98 2.83 -6.63
CA ASP A 80 4.60 2.76 -5.23
C ASP A 80 5.03 3.98 -4.42
N LYS A 81 4.06 4.81 -4.02
CA LYS A 81 4.32 6.03 -3.25
C LYS A 81 4.91 5.72 -1.88
N GLU A 82 4.57 4.58 -1.27
CA GLU A 82 5.22 4.13 -0.02
C GLU A 82 6.73 3.88 -0.23
N ALA A 83 7.15 3.41 -1.41
CA ALA A 83 8.55 3.19 -1.74
C ALA A 83 9.30 4.52 -1.99
N LEU A 84 8.66 5.48 -2.68
CA LEU A 84 9.22 6.83 -2.84
C LEU A 84 9.45 7.50 -1.48
N VAL A 85 8.51 7.35 -0.56
CA VAL A 85 8.63 7.87 0.81
C VAL A 85 9.76 7.20 1.59
N LEU A 86 9.96 5.88 1.43
CA LEU A 86 11.12 5.18 1.99
C LEU A 86 12.42 5.79 1.47
N CYS A 87 12.56 5.96 0.15
CA CYS A 87 13.74 6.58 -0.45
C CYS A 87 13.96 8.00 0.10
N LEU A 88 12.91 8.83 0.15
CA LEU A 88 12.97 10.18 0.69
C LEU A 88 13.46 10.20 2.15
N ALA A 89 12.93 9.30 2.99
CA ALA A 89 13.33 9.19 4.39
C ALA A 89 14.80 8.78 4.52
N VAL A 90 15.27 7.82 3.71
CA VAL A 90 16.69 7.43 3.68
C VAL A 90 17.57 8.62 3.28
N VAL A 91 17.23 9.35 2.21
CA VAL A 91 17.98 10.54 1.78
C VAL A 91 18.06 11.59 2.89
N SER A 92 16.94 11.87 3.57
CA SER A 92 16.88 12.86 4.64
C SER A 92 17.70 12.49 5.90
N LYS A 93 18.01 11.21 6.10
CA LYS A 93 18.64 10.67 7.32
C LYS A 93 20.04 10.12 7.14
N GLN A 94 20.48 9.81 5.92
CA GLN A 94 21.75 9.12 5.64
C GLN A 94 22.69 9.90 4.72
N SER A 95 22.27 11.04 4.15
CA SER A 95 23.17 11.86 3.34
C SER A 95 24.03 12.78 4.20
N ASP A 96 25.34 12.83 3.91
CA ASP A 96 26.28 13.78 4.51
C ASP A 96 26.17 15.18 3.88
N GLN A 97 25.53 15.30 2.71
CA GLN A 97 25.39 16.56 2.00
C GLN A 97 24.20 17.37 2.54
N LYS A 98 24.51 18.43 3.30
CA LYS A 98 23.50 19.31 3.95
C LYS A 98 22.46 19.90 2.98
N LYS A 99 22.87 20.25 1.76
CA LYS A 99 21.98 20.76 0.70
C LYS A 99 20.93 19.71 0.35
N LEU A 100 21.36 18.50 0.00
CA LEU A 100 20.48 17.38 -0.33
C LEU A 100 19.50 17.04 0.80
N VAL A 101 19.97 17.03 2.05
CA VAL A 101 19.08 16.80 3.22
C VAL A 101 18.04 17.91 3.37
N THR A 102 18.40 19.17 3.08
CA THR A 102 17.47 20.30 3.16
C THR A 102 16.42 20.24 2.04
N ASP A 103 16.86 19.88 0.84
CA ASP A 103 15.98 19.74 -0.33
C ASP A 103 15.04 18.52 -0.17
N ALA A 104 15.52 17.43 0.42
CA ALA A 104 14.71 16.26 0.77
C ALA A 104 13.61 16.63 1.79
N HIS A 105 13.94 17.41 2.81
CA HIS A 105 12.95 17.91 3.77
C HIS A 105 11.90 18.81 3.11
N SER A 106 12.30 19.64 2.14
CA SER A 106 11.38 20.49 1.38
C SER A 106 10.44 19.67 0.49
N SER A 107 10.95 18.57 -0.06
CA SER A 107 10.19 17.63 -0.90
C SER A 107 9.14 16.82 -0.14
N VAL A 108 9.17 16.82 1.20
CA VAL A 108 8.15 16.15 2.03
C VAL A 108 6.74 16.66 1.70
N ARG A 109 6.59 17.96 1.44
CA ARG A 109 5.30 18.55 1.07
C ARG A 109 4.72 17.95 -0.22
N GLU A 110 5.58 17.74 -1.21
CA GLU A 110 5.18 17.27 -2.53
C GLU A 110 4.96 15.76 -2.56
N LEU A 111 5.84 14.99 -1.92
CA LEU A 111 5.84 13.53 -1.98
C LEU A 111 4.92 12.88 -0.93
N CYS A 112 4.74 13.52 0.24
CA CYS A 112 3.82 13.04 1.26
C CYS A 112 2.45 13.70 1.10
N THR A 113 1.70 13.27 0.09
CA THR A 113 0.43 13.89 -0.33
C THR A 113 -0.75 13.66 0.62
N ASN A 114 -0.60 12.80 1.62
CA ASN A 114 -1.62 12.49 2.63
C ASN A 114 -0.95 12.12 3.96
N THR A 115 -1.74 12.05 5.03
CA THR A 115 -1.29 11.70 6.38
C THR A 115 -0.68 10.30 6.43
N HIS A 116 -1.19 9.34 5.66
CA HIS A 116 -0.67 7.98 5.64
C HIS A 116 0.80 7.95 5.18
N LEU A 117 1.10 8.59 4.04
CA LEU A 117 2.45 8.73 3.50
C LEU A 117 3.34 9.60 4.40
N PHE A 118 2.78 10.68 4.95
CA PHE A 118 3.52 11.53 5.88
C PHE A 118 3.93 10.80 7.17
N PHE A 119 3.03 10.00 7.77
CA PHE A 119 3.36 9.23 8.96
C PHE A 119 4.27 8.04 8.64
N LEU A 120 4.21 7.49 7.43
CA LEU A 120 5.21 6.54 6.96
C LEU A 120 6.60 7.18 6.93
N PHE A 121 6.73 8.40 6.38
CA PHE A 121 7.99 9.15 6.37
C PHE A 121 8.54 9.34 7.79
N ILE A 122 7.69 9.76 8.74
CA ILE A 122 8.08 9.92 10.15
C ILE A 122 8.51 8.59 10.77
N GLN A 123 7.77 7.51 10.50
CA GLN A 123 8.06 6.19 11.03
C GLN A 123 9.41 5.66 10.52
N ILE A 124 9.67 5.72 9.22
CA ILE A 124 10.94 5.29 8.63
C ILE A 124 12.09 6.17 9.14
N SER A 125 11.87 7.48 9.24
CA SER A 125 12.84 8.40 9.83
C SER A 125 13.23 8.01 11.27
N LYS A 126 12.24 7.63 12.09
CA LYS A 126 12.47 7.11 13.45
C LYS A 126 13.26 5.80 13.43
N MET A 127 12.94 4.89 12.52
CA MET A 127 13.63 3.61 12.37
C MET A 127 15.12 3.81 12.08
N ILE A 128 15.43 4.64 11.08
CA ILE A 128 16.82 4.94 10.68
C ILE A 128 17.56 5.62 11.82
N SER A 129 16.97 6.62 12.48
CA SER A 129 17.63 7.31 13.61
C SER A 129 17.93 6.38 14.79
N LYS A 130 17.06 5.41 15.10
CA LYS A 130 17.35 4.41 16.13
C LYS A 130 18.50 3.48 15.77
N GLN A 131 18.62 3.15 14.49
CA GLN A 131 19.63 2.25 13.99
C GLN A 131 21.01 2.92 13.93
N THR A 132 21.08 4.19 13.53
CA THR A 132 22.34 4.92 13.40
C THR A 132 22.75 5.70 14.65
N GLY A 133 21.93 5.67 15.71
CA GLY A 133 22.21 6.40 16.96
C GLY A 133 22.09 7.93 16.87
N HIS A 134 21.61 8.46 15.75
CA HIS A 134 21.47 9.90 15.53
C HIS A 134 20.18 10.48 16.14
N SER A 135 20.17 11.79 16.39
CA SER A 135 18.98 12.50 16.90
C SER A 135 17.79 12.38 15.93
N GLY A 136 16.68 11.84 16.43
CA GLY A 136 15.47 11.58 15.64
C GLY A 136 14.77 12.84 15.13
N TRP A 137 14.79 13.93 15.90
CA TRP A 137 13.99 15.14 15.68
C TRP A 137 14.86 16.39 15.53
N GLY A 138 15.80 16.40 14.58
CA GLY A 138 16.63 17.57 14.28
C GLY A 138 15.83 18.79 13.78
N ARG A 139 16.49 19.97 13.71
CA ARG A 139 15.87 21.22 13.24
C ARG A 139 15.22 21.09 11.85
N GLY A 140 15.88 20.40 10.91
CA GLY A 140 15.37 20.17 9.56
C GLY A 140 14.04 19.40 9.55
N LEU A 141 13.97 18.29 10.30
CA LEU A 141 12.74 17.49 10.38
C LEU A 141 11.58 18.28 11.01
N ARG A 142 11.83 19.01 12.10
CA ARG A 142 10.80 19.84 12.74
C ARG A 142 10.26 20.93 11.79
N ARG A 143 11.15 21.54 11.00
CA ARG A 143 10.77 22.49 9.96
C ARG A 143 9.95 21.83 8.86
N ALA A 144 10.36 20.67 8.35
CA ALA A 144 9.62 19.92 7.33
C ALA A 144 8.20 19.55 7.79
N VAL A 145 8.06 19.13 9.05
CA VAL A 145 6.75 18.84 9.65
C VAL A 145 5.88 20.09 9.71
N ASN A 146 6.43 21.23 10.13
CA ASN A 146 5.69 22.49 10.14
C ASN A 146 5.24 22.91 8.75
N GLU A 147 6.15 22.85 7.78
CA GLU A 147 5.88 23.16 6.39
C GLU A 147 4.88 22.20 5.73
N TRP A 148 4.79 20.95 6.19
CA TRP A 148 3.77 20.01 5.75
C TRP A 148 2.38 20.47 6.21
N TYR A 149 2.17 20.74 7.51
CA TYR A 149 0.87 21.22 8.01
C TYR A 149 0.45 22.57 7.40
N LEU A 150 1.41 23.48 7.17
CA LEU A 150 1.18 24.78 6.55
C LEU A 150 0.88 24.71 5.05
N SER A 151 1.20 23.60 4.39
CA SER A 151 0.93 23.44 2.95
C SER A 151 -0.52 23.16 2.61
N TRP A 152 -1.32 22.74 3.59
CA TRP A 152 -2.71 22.40 3.38
C TRP A 152 -3.59 23.63 3.50
N GLU A 153 -4.55 23.73 2.59
CA GLU A 153 -5.71 24.60 2.80
C GLU A 153 -6.47 24.12 4.06
N PRO A 154 -6.89 25.02 4.98
CA PRO A 154 -7.53 24.64 6.24
C PRO A 154 -8.70 23.65 6.10
N ARG A 155 -9.56 23.82 5.09
CA ARG A 155 -10.68 22.90 4.83
C ARG A 155 -10.20 21.50 4.45
N ARG A 156 -9.18 21.39 3.60
CA ARG A 156 -8.57 20.10 3.22
C ARG A 156 -7.83 19.47 4.40
N LEU A 157 -7.15 20.27 5.21
CA LEU A 157 -6.51 19.77 6.42
C LEU A 157 -7.55 19.19 7.39
N ALA A 158 -8.71 19.84 7.55
CA ALA A 158 -9.80 19.32 8.39
C ALA A 158 -10.27 17.95 7.91
N LEU A 159 -10.48 17.77 6.60
CA LEU A 159 -10.82 16.47 6.01
C LEU A 159 -9.72 15.43 6.21
N GLU A 160 -8.47 15.83 6.09
CA GLU A 160 -7.33 14.92 6.21
C GLU A 160 -7.14 14.41 7.64
N VAL A 161 -7.22 15.30 8.64
CA VAL A 161 -7.02 14.92 10.06
C VAL A 161 -8.19 14.12 10.63
N THR A 162 -9.40 14.27 10.09
CA THR A 162 -10.58 13.49 10.49
C THR A 162 -10.62 12.14 9.78
N ARG A 163 -10.32 12.10 8.48
CA ARG A 163 -10.24 10.85 7.70
C ARG A 163 -9.10 9.93 8.14
N HIS A 164 -7.93 10.51 8.40
CA HIS A 164 -6.71 9.78 8.73
C HIS A 164 -6.14 10.23 10.08
N PHE A 165 -6.87 9.98 11.17
CA PHE A 165 -6.45 10.38 12.53
C PHE A 165 -5.11 9.76 12.97
N SER A 166 -4.79 8.55 12.48
CA SER A 166 -3.56 7.83 12.78
C SER A 166 -3.14 6.90 11.63
N ALA A 167 -1.83 6.67 11.53
CA ALA A 167 -1.23 5.71 10.60
C ALA A 167 0.16 5.31 11.11
N TYR A 168 0.58 4.07 10.85
CA TYR A 168 1.90 3.55 11.22
C TYR A 168 2.32 3.76 12.69
N GLY A 169 1.35 3.81 13.60
CA GLY A 169 1.58 4.02 15.04
C GLY A 169 1.78 5.48 15.45
N TRP A 170 1.51 6.43 14.56
CA TRP A 170 1.57 7.87 14.81
C TRP A 170 0.18 8.49 14.78
N THR A 171 -0.05 9.48 15.63
CA THR A 171 -1.18 10.41 15.53
C THR A 171 -0.69 11.81 15.19
N HIS A 172 -1.57 12.65 14.66
CA HIS A 172 -1.26 14.07 14.43
C HIS A 172 -0.76 14.74 15.72
N ARG A 173 -1.38 14.41 16.85
CA ARG A 173 -1.01 14.92 18.17
C ARG A 173 0.44 14.57 18.53
N ASP A 174 0.88 13.34 18.28
CA ASP A 174 2.25 12.91 18.57
C ASP A 174 3.27 13.67 17.72
N VAL A 175 2.99 13.77 16.42
CA VAL A 175 3.87 14.43 15.46
C VAL A 175 4.00 15.93 15.75
N ILE A 176 2.88 16.61 16.02
CA ILE A 176 2.86 18.05 16.33
C ILE A 176 3.62 18.33 17.64
N ARG A 177 3.47 17.47 18.65
CA ARG A 177 4.18 17.59 19.94
C ARG A 177 5.69 17.48 19.76
N LEU A 178 6.15 16.46 19.03
CA LEU A 178 7.59 16.23 18.82
C LEU A 178 8.21 17.25 17.85
N ALA A 179 7.41 17.78 16.93
CA ALA A 179 7.83 18.88 16.07
C ALA A 179 7.89 20.24 16.79
N HIS A 180 7.32 20.33 18.00
CA HIS A 180 7.16 21.58 18.75
C HIS A 180 6.43 22.67 17.96
N LEU A 181 5.36 22.30 17.25
CA LEU A 181 4.53 23.26 16.53
C LEU A 181 3.81 24.18 17.51
N LYS A 182 3.93 25.49 17.31
CA LYS A 182 3.29 26.50 18.14
C LYS A 182 2.02 26.98 17.46
N LEU A 183 0.86 26.52 17.95
CA LEU A 183 -0.44 26.83 17.35
C LEU A 183 -0.69 28.34 17.18
N LYS A 184 -0.24 29.17 18.12
CA LYS A 184 -0.43 30.63 18.08
C LYS A 184 0.32 31.34 16.95
N GLU A 185 1.33 30.70 16.36
CA GLU A 185 2.14 31.25 15.27
C GLU A 185 1.61 30.81 13.89
N LEU A 186 0.55 30.00 13.84
CA LEU A 186 -0.01 29.45 12.61
C LEU A 186 -1.17 30.33 12.08
N PRO A 187 -1.47 30.26 10.77
CA PRO A 187 -2.67 30.88 10.21
C PRO A 187 -3.93 30.40 10.93
N LEU A 188 -4.91 31.30 11.10
CA LEU A 188 -6.11 31.07 11.91
C LEU A 188 -6.85 29.78 11.53
N GLY A 189 -7.03 29.50 10.24
CA GLY A 189 -7.70 28.27 9.79
C GLY A 189 -6.94 27.00 10.20
N THR A 190 -5.62 26.96 10.02
CA THR A 190 -4.77 25.84 10.47
C THR A 190 -4.82 25.71 11.99
N GLN A 191 -4.81 26.83 12.70
CA GLN A 191 -4.91 26.86 14.16
C GLN A 191 -6.20 26.21 14.66
N VAL A 192 -7.35 26.49 14.04
CA VAL A 192 -8.65 25.87 14.37
C VAL A 192 -8.58 24.36 14.23
N VAL A 193 -8.08 23.86 13.09
CA VAL A 193 -7.99 22.41 12.82
C VAL A 193 -7.04 21.72 13.79
N LEU A 194 -5.87 22.29 14.03
CA LEU A 194 -4.92 21.70 14.98
C LEU A 194 -5.40 21.82 16.43
N HIS A 195 -6.15 22.86 16.78
CA HIS A 195 -6.77 22.95 18.10
C HIS A 195 -7.77 21.80 18.32
N TYR A 196 -8.58 21.48 17.31
CA TYR A 196 -9.47 20.30 17.34
C TYR A 196 -8.72 19.00 17.58
N VAL A 197 -7.60 18.77 16.87
CA VAL A 197 -6.77 17.57 17.08
C VAL A 197 -6.30 17.41 18.53
N PHE A 198 -6.12 18.51 19.27
CA PHE A 198 -5.64 18.47 20.66
C PHE A 198 -6.76 18.49 21.70
N MET A 199 -7.85 19.23 21.43
CA MET A 199 -8.84 19.65 22.41
C MET A 199 -10.25 19.14 22.13
N GLY A 200 -10.49 18.58 20.94
CA GLY A 200 -11.82 18.14 20.47
C GLY A 200 -12.69 19.28 19.93
N LEU A 201 -13.85 18.93 19.37
CA LEU A 201 -14.76 19.89 18.73
C LEU A 201 -15.34 20.90 19.71
N GLU A 202 -15.87 20.46 20.85
CA GLU A 202 -16.54 21.33 21.82
C GLU A 202 -15.69 22.54 22.22
N LYS A 203 -14.44 22.29 22.63
CA LYS A 203 -13.49 23.34 23.01
C LYS A 203 -13.07 24.21 21.83
N THR A 204 -13.03 23.64 20.64
CA THR A 204 -12.66 24.38 19.42
C THR A 204 -13.77 25.31 18.99
N VAL A 205 -15.03 24.87 19.02
CA VAL A 205 -16.17 25.74 18.76
C VAL A 205 -16.20 26.87 19.80
N GLN A 206 -16.08 26.56 21.09
CA GLN A 206 -16.05 27.58 22.16
C GLN A 206 -14.96 28.65 21.95
N GLU A 207 -13.75 28.24 21.59
CA GLU A 207 -12.61 29.15 21.44
C GLU A 207 -12.65 29.98 20.14
N TYR A 208 -13.23 29.46 19.05
CA TYR A 208 -13.14 30.09 17.72
C TYR A 208 -14.48 30.59 17.16
N THR A 209 -15.59 30.46 17.91
CA THR A 209 -16.87 31.07 17.54
C THR A 209 -16.74 32.59 17.49
N GLY A 210 -17.24 33.21 16.42
CA GLY A 210 -17.24 34.67 16.26
C GLY A 210 -15.88 35.27 15.86
N LYS A 211 -14.86 34.46 15.58
CA LYS A 211 -13.63 34.93 14.94
C LYS A 211 -13.82 35.04 13.42
N ASP A 212 -13.20 36.02 12.79
CA ASP A 212 -13.35 36.26 11.35
C ASP A 212 -12.95 35.03 10.52
N ASN A 213 -13.75 34.71 9.50
CA ASN A 213 -13.51 33.62 8.54
C ASN A 213 -13.38 32.21 9.14
N THR A 214 -13.89 31.95 10.34
CA THR A 214 -13.90 30.60 10.94
C THR A 214 -15.23 29.86 10.83
N SER A 215 -16.36 30.56 10.59
CA SER A 215 -17.71 29.96 10.65
C SER A 215 -17.87 28.75 9.73
N GLU A 216 -17.51 28.88 8.45
CA GLU A 216 -17.64 27.79 7.47
C GLU A 216 -16.76 26.58 7.84
N LEU A 217 -15.57 26.82 8.39
CA LEU A 217 -14.65 25.77 8.81
C LEU A 217 -15.18 25.06 10.07
N LEU A 218 -15.76 25.80 11.01
CA LEU A 218 -16.40 25.23 12.19
C LEU A 218 -17.63 24.41 11.83
N GLU A 219 -18.46 24.88 10.90
CA GLU A 219 -19.60 24.13 10.35
C GLU A 219 -19.14 22.84 9.68
N LEU A 220 -18.09 22.90 8.84
CA LEU A 220 -17.49 21.71 8.24
C LEU A 220 -17.02 20.73 9.32
N MET A 221 -16.32 21.20 10.33
CA MET A 221 -15.82 20.35 11.41
C MET A 221 -16.94 19.74 12.25
N GLN A 222 -18.04 20.47 12.49
CA GLN A 222 -19.23 19.92 13.11
C GLN A 222 -19.87 18.81 12.28
N VAL A 223 -19.89 18.95 10.95
CA VAL A 223 -20.36 17.89 10.05
C VAL A 223 -19.45 16.66 10.09
N LEU A 224 -18.13 16.88 10.13
CA LEU A 224 -17.14 15.79 10.16
C LEU A 224 -17.07 15.08 11.51
N ASP A 225 -17.47 15.73 12.60
CA ASP A 225 -17.41 15.20 13.97
C ASP A 225 -18.70 14.46 14.40
N LYS A 226 -19.65 14.21 13.50
CA LYS A 226 -20.96 13.63 13.83
C LYS A 226 -20.92 12.25 14.52
N ASP A 227 -19.76 11.57 14.52
CA ASP A 227 -19.52 10.31 15.24
C ASP A 227 -18.62 10.47 16.49
N GLY A 228 -18.33 11.70 16.93
CA GLY A 228 -17.25 12.04 17.87
C GLY A 228 -15.87 11.72 17.28
N HIS A 229 -14.78 11.92 18.03
CA HIS A 229 -13.48 11.30 17.67
C HIS A 229 -13.65 9.77 17.63
N PRO A 230 -13.75 9.12 16.47
CA PRO A 230 -14.09 7.71 16.42
C PRO A 230 -12.79 6.92 16.58
N GLN A 231 -12.73 6.09 17.62
CA GLN A 231 -11.90 4.89 17.57
C GLN A 231 -12.27 4.13 16.29
N ALA A 232 -11.40 4.17 15.28
CA ALA A 232 -11.33 3.25 14.14
C ALA A 232 -12.63 2.49 13.82
N ASN A 233 -13.68 3.15 13.32
CA ASN A 233 -14.92 2.45 12.95
C ASN A 233 -15.77 3.17 11.89
N LEU A 234 -15.14 3.77 10.87
CA LEU A 234 -15.85 4.24 9.66
C LEU A 234 -16.43 3.12 8.77
N LEU A 235 -16.61 1.91 9.33
CA LEU A 235 -17.27 0.76 8.69
C LEU A 235 -18.12 -0.04 9.69
N ASN A 236 -18.77 0.60 10.66
CA ASN A 236 -19.77 -0.09 11.50
C ASN A 236 -21.20 0.28 11.06
N PRO A 237 -21.89 -0.56 10.27
CA PRO A 237 -23.16 -0.26 9.61
C PRO A 237 -24.38 -0.34 10.55
N SER A 238 -24.31 0.25 11.74
CA SER A 238 -25.31 -0.01 12.80
C SER A 238 -26.19 1.16 13.24
N SER A 239 -26.11 2.36 12.65
CA SER A 239 -26.89 3.51 13.13
C SER A 239 -27.68 4.32 12.10
N GLU A 240 -27.48 4.15 10.79
CA GLU A 240 -28.34 4.76 9.77
C GLU A 240 -29.24 3.72 9.11
N SER A 241 -30.51 4.08 8.87
CA SER A 241 -31.54 3.22 8.29
C SER A 241 -30.99 2.36 7.15
N SER A 242 -30.94 1.05 7.37
CA SER A 242 -30.25 0.02 6.57
C SER A 242 -30.63 -0.07 5.09
N HIS A 243 -31.60 0.74 4.63
CA HIS A 243 -32.11 0.76 3.27
C HIS A 243 -31.75 2.05 2.49
N ALA A 244 -31.39 3.15 3.16
CA ALA A 244 -31.07 4.43 2.51
C ALA A 244 -29.59 4.58 2.11
N LEU A 245 -28.68 4.00 2.90
CA LEU A 245 -27.25 3.93 2.57
C LEU A 245 -26.96 3.05 1.34
N PRO A 246 -27.56 1.86 1.19
CA PRO A 246 -27.33 1.01 0.03
C PRO A 246 -27.80 1.62 -1.29
N SER A 247 -28.94 2.32 -1.30
CA SER A 247 -29.46 2.97 -2.51
C SER A 247 -28.55 4.11 -2.98
N LYS A 248 -28.11 4.98 -2.08
CA LYS A 248 -27.13 6.03 -2.39
C LYS A 248 -25.77 5.48 -2.81
N LEU A 249 -25.33 4.39 -2.19
CA LEU A 249 -24.07 3.73 -2.56
C LEU A 249 -24.15 3.12 -3.96
N VAL A 250 -25.25 2.44 -4.29
CA VAL A 250 -25.52 1.89 -5.63
C VAL A 250 -25.57 2.99 -6.68
N GLU A 251 -26.28 4.08 -6.40
CA GLU A 251 -26.34 5.26 -7.28
C GLU A 251 -24.96 5.87 -7.52
N ARG A 252 -24.12 6.01 -6.46
CA ARG A 252 -22.76 6.52 -6.61
C ARG A 252 -21.84 5.57 -7.36
N LEU A 253 -21.94 4.26 -7.14
CA LEU A 253 -21.13 3.26 -7.84
C LEU A 253 -21.49 3.13 -9.32
N THR A 254 -22.72 3.49 -9.71
CA THR A 254 -23.22 3.44 -11.09
C THR A 254 -23.09 4.76 -11.84
N HIS A 255 -22.59 5.82 -11.19
CA HIS A 255 -22.38 7.12 -11.81
C HIS A 255 -21.25 7.09 -12.86
N SER A 256 -21.45 7.81 -13.98
CA SER A 256 -20.46 7.99 -15.05
C SER A 256 -19.09 8.48 -14.55
N ASP A 257 -19.08 9.31 -13.50
CA ASP A 257 -17.86 9.91 -12.98
C ASP A 257 -16.92 8.88 -12.33
N VAL A 258 -17.49 7.79 -11.81
CA VAL A 258 -16.73 6.67 -11.25
C VAL A 258 -16.08 5.85 -12.37
N THR A 259 -16.74 5.71 -13.52
CA THR A 259 -16.16 5.09 -14.73
C THR A 259 -15.07 5.95 -15.36
N SER A 260 -15.09 7.27 -15.16
CA SER A 260 -14.03 8.20 -15.58
C SER A 260 -12.93 8.44 -14.54
N GLY A 261 -13.09 7.94 -13.32
CA GLY A 261 -12.14 8.11 -12.22
C GLY A 261 -11.01 7.07 -12.23
N CYS A 262 -10.01 7.24 -11.36
CA CYS A 262 -8.91 6.28 -11.13
C CYS A 262 -9.35 4.94 -10.50
N VAL A 263 -10.61 4.55 -10.66
CA VAL A 263 -11.15 3.31 -10.13
C VAL A 263 -10.84 2.19 -11.11
N THR A 264 -9.78 1.42 -10.82
CA THR A 264 -9.40 0.30 -11.68
C THR A 264 -10.35 -0.88 -11.46
N PRO A 265 -10.59 -1.74 -12.48
CA PRO A 265 -11.35 -2.98 -12.32
C PRO A 265 -10.87 -3.83 -11.14
N THR A 266 -9.56 -3.81 -10.85
CA THR A 266 -8.94 -4.46 -9.70
C THR A 266 -9.41 -3.90 -8.35
N GLN A 267 -9.59 -2.58 -8.22
CA GLN A 267 -10.11 -1.95 -6.99
C GLN A 267 -11.54 -2.35 -6.72
N VAL A 268 -12.37 -2.35 -7.76
CA VAL A 268 -13.77 -2.76 -7.63
C VAL A 268 -13.81 -4.24 -7.21
N LEU A 269 -13.01 -5.11 -7.85
CA LEU A 269 -12.91 -6.54 -7.52
C LEU A 269 -12.47 -6.79 -6.07
N MET A 270 -11.46 -6.07 -5.59
CA MET A 270 -11.03 -6.15 -4.18
C MET A 270 -12.10 -5.64 -3.21
N ALA A 271 -12.82 -4.58 -3.57
CA ALA A 271 -13.90 -4.02 -2.76
C ALA A 271 -15.10 -4.98 -2.67
N LEU A 272 -15.52 -5.57 -3.80
CA LEU A 272 -16.56 -6.60 -3.84
C LEU A 272 -16.19 -7.79 -2.98
N HIS A 273 -14.97 -8.33 -3.16
CA HIS A 273 -14.53 -9.48 -2.37
C HIS A 273 -14.56 -9.21 -0.85
N SER A 274 -14.16 -8.01 -0.44
CA SER A 274 -14.14 -7.58 0.96
C SER A 274 -15.55 -7.36 1.53
N TYR A 275 -16.49 -6.86 0.71
CA TYR A 275 -17.88 -6.63 1.09
C TYR A 275 -18.67 -7.93 1.24
N GLU A 276 -18.45 -8.91 0.36
CA GLU A 276 -19.08 -10.24 0.41
C GLU A 276 -18.54 -11.13 1.54
N HIS A 277 -17.29 -10.94 1.95
CA HIS A 277 -16.61 -11.79 2.92
C HIS A 277 -16.10 -11.01 4.15
N PRO A 278 -16.99 -10.35 4.94
CA PRO A 278 -16.60 -9.45 6.02
C PRO A 278 -15.82 -10.12 7.18
N THR A 279 -15.73 -11.45 7.21
CA THR A 279 -15.13 -12.22 8.32
C THR A 279 -13.69 -12.69 8.09
N ARG A 280 -12.97 -12.23 7.04
CA ARG A 280 -11.61 -12.72 6.74
C ARG A 280 -10.45 -11.77 7.10
N PHE A 281 -10.71 -10.56 7.55
CA PHE A 281 -9.70 -9.71 8.21
C PHE A 281 -9.96 -9.67 9.71
N VAL A 282 -9.67 -10.77 10.41
CA VAL A 282 -9.34 -10.67 11.84
C VAL A 282 -7.92 -10.12 11.91
N GLY A 283 -7.80 -8.79 11.80
CA GLY A 283 -6.69 -8.10 12.42
C GLY A 283 -6.75 -8.42 13.90
N ASP A 284 -5.64 -8.85 14.46
CA ASP A 284 -5.41 -9.03 15.89
C ASP A 284 -5.56 -7.67 16.60
N ALA A 285 -6.81 -7.20 16.72
CA ALA A 285 -7.22 -6.09 17.55
C ALA A 285 -7.46 -6.61 18.98
N GLY A 286 -6.49 -7.37 19.51
CA GLY A 286 -6.34 -7.64 20.94
C GLY A 286 -5.74 -6.42 21.67
N GLY A 287 -6.24 -5.22 21.39
CA GLY A 287 -5.90 -4.03 22.16
C GLY A 287 -6.75 -3.98 23.43
N LYS A 288 -6.21 -4.50 24.54
CA LYS A 288 -6.85 -4.34 25.86
C LYS A 288 -7.02 -2.84 26.14
N ILE A 289 -8.27 -2.38 26.21
CA ILE A 289 -8.63 -1.07 26.74
C ILE A 289 -8.28 -1.09 28.23
N PHE A 290 -7.25 -0.34 28.63
CA PHE A 290 -6.97 -0.06 30.02
C PHE A 290 -7.98 0.98 30.52
N GLU A 291 -9.08 0.52 31.11
CA GLU A 291 -9.92 1.38 31.94
C GLU A 291 -9.13 1.76 33.22
N ARG A 292 -9.08 3.06 33.50
CA ARG A 292 -8.56 3.59 34.76
C ARG A 292 -9.43 3.08 35.91
N LYS A 293 -8.85 2.33 36.86
CA LYS A 293 -9.51 2.00 38.13
C LYS A 293 -9.58 3.24 39.03
N PRO A 294 -10.74 3.59 39.60
CA PRO A 294 -10.78 4.48 40.76
C PRO A 294 -10.30 3.72 42.02
N SER A 295 -9.73 4.48 42.95
CA SER A 295 -9.06 4.01 44.14
C SER A 295 -9.99 3.65 45.32
N LYS A 296 -9.60 2.59 46.03
CA LYS A 296 -9.86 2.22 47.45
C LYS A 296 -11.27 1.72 47.85
N GLY A 297 -11.26 0.55 48.50
CA GLY A 297 -12.12 0.26 49.64
C GLY A 297 -12.99 -0.99 49.54
N VAL A 298 -12.77 -1.92 50.48
CA VAL A 298 -13.65 -3.01 50.92
C VAL A 298 -13.55 -4.35 50.16
N ALA A 299 -13.20 -5.37 50.95
CA ALA A 299 -13.05 -6.76 50.59
C ALA A 299 -14.38 -7.42 50.23
N GLY A 300 -14.41 -8.24 49.17
CA GLY A 300 -15.55 -9.09 48.85
C GLY A 300 -15.41 -9.78 47.50
N LYS A 301 -15.19 -11.10 47.54
CA LYS A 301 -15.42 -12.15 46.51
C LYS A 301 -15.27 -11.73 45.03
N ILE A 302 -14.21 -12.22 44.40
CA ILE A 302 -13.99 -12.22 42.95
C ILE A 302 -15.17 -12.94 42.24
N PRO A 303 -15.99 -12.27 41.42
CA PRO A 303 -16.91 -12.96 40.53
C PRO A 303 -16.10 -13.42 39.30
N ARG A 304 -16.19 -14.72 39.01
CA ARG A 304 -15.67 -15.33 37.77
C ARG A 304 -16.25 -14.57 36.58
N ALA A 305 -15.41 -13.93 35.78
CA ALA A 305 -15.84 -13.22 34.58
C ALA A 305 -16.59 -14.19 33.65
N PRO A 306 -17.78 -13.82 33.13
CA PRO A 306 -18.47 -14.67 32.17
C PRO A 306 -17.64 -14.76 30.89
N VAL A 307 -17.36 -15.98 30.46
CA VAL A 307 -16.76 -16.29 29.16
C VAL A 307 -17.72 -15.76 28.10
N ARG A 308 -17.42 -14.59 27.54
CA ARG A 308 -18.15 -14.02 26.41
C ARG A 308 -17.75 -14.82 25.17
N THR A 309 -18.59 -15.76 24.75
CA THR A 309 -18.47 -16.41 23.45
C THR A 309 -18.54 -15.34 22.36
N PRO A 310 -17.70 -15.39 21.31
CA PRO A 310 -17.78 -14.45 20.22
C PRO A 310 -19.14 -14.62 19.53
N SER A 311 -20.02 -13.63 19.64
CA SER A 311 -21.27 -13.62 18.90
C SER A 311 -20.94 -13.49 17.42
N LYS A 312 -21.13 -14.57 16.65
CA LYS A 312 -21.17 -14.53 15.18
C LYS A 312 -22.36 -13.65 14.77
N LYS A 313 -22.16 -12.34 14.66
CA LYS A 313 -23.11 -11.47 13.95
C LYS A 313 -22.83 -11.66 12.46
N ASN A 314 -23.66 -12.46 11.79
CA ASN A 314 -23.73 -12.46 10.33
C ASN A 314 -24.35 -11.12 9.91
N THR A 315 -23.52 -10.14 9.54
CA THR A 315 -23.98 -8.96 8.82
C THR A 315 -24.56 -9.44 7.49
N LYS A 316 -25.88 -9.30 7.29
CA LYS A 316 -26.52 -9.62 6.01
C LYS A 316 -25.99 -8.64 4.95
N VAL A 317 -25.33 -9.18 3.94
CA VAL A 317 -24.82 -8.44 2.77
C VAL A 317 -26.04 -7.93 1.97
N ASN A 318 -26.00 -6.67 1.49
CA ASN A 318 -27.10 -6.12 0.70
C ASN A 318 -26.97 -6.54 -0.79
N PRO A 319 -27.95 -7.26 -1.36
CA PRO A 319 -27.87 -7.78 -2.72
C PRO A 319 -27.82 -6.69 -3.80
N GLN A 320 -28.36 -5.48 -3.56
CA GLN A 320 -28.30 -4.39 -4.56
C GLN A 320 -26.89 -3.79 -4.68
N VAL A 321 -26.15 -3.71 -3.58
CA VAL A 321 -24.75 -3.25 -3.57
C VAL A 321 -23.85 -4.31 -4.21
N VAL A 322 -24.14 -5.58 -3.93
CA VAL A 322 -23.52 -6.73 -4.59
C VAL A 322 -23.80 -6.67 -6.08
N ASP A 323 -25.05 -6.53 -6.53
CA ASP A 323 -25.39 -6.43 -7.95
C ASP A 323 -24.74 -5.23 -8.64
N ALA A 324 -24.65 -4.05 -8.01
CA ALA A 324 -23.96 -2.89 -8.57
C ALA A 324 -22.45 -3.12 -8.73
N LEU A 325 -21.81 -3.75 -7.74
CA LEU A 325 -20.41 -4.15 -7.82
C LEU A 325 -20.21 -5.33 -8.81
N HIS A 326 -21.13 -6.29 -8.88
CA HIS A 326 -21.12 -7.41 -9.83
C HIS A 326 -21.36 -6.97 -11.27
N THR A 327 -22.17 -5.94 -11.49
CA THR A 327 -22.35 -5.29 -12.81
C THR A 327 -21.04 -4.64 -13.26
N LEU A 328 -20.22 -4.17 -12.31
CA LEU A 328 -18.87 -3.65 -12.57
C LEU A 328 -17.79 -4.75 -12.69
N ILE A 329 -18.03 -5.99 -12.27
CA ILE A 329 -16.94 -6.96 -12.01
C ILE A 329 -17.14 -8.37 -12.55
N THR A 330 -18.35 -8.92 -12.67
CA THR A 330 -18.64 -10.37 -12.86
C THR A 330 -17.42 -11.20 -13.33
N ALA A 331 -16.70 -12.00 -12.53
CA ALA A 331 -16.84 -12.44 -11.15
C ALA A 331 -15.45 -12.80 -10.55
N SER A 332 -15.33 -12.78 -9.20
CA SER A 332 -14.94 -13.96 -8.39
C SER A 332 -14.24 -13.61 -7.07
N ALA A 333 -14.48 -14.50 -6.11
CA ALA A 333 -13.98 -14.50 -4.75
C ALA A 333 -12.61 -15.18 -4.68
N LYS A 334 -11.71 -14.65 -3.83
CA LYS A 334 -10.32 -15.11 -3.65
C LYS A 334 -9.59 -15.17 -5.00
N VAL A 335 -8.90 -14.08 -5.37
CA VAL A 335 -8.09 -14.02 -6.60
C VAL A 335 -7.16 -15.23 -6.69
N THR A 336 -7.60 -16.24 -7.43
CA THR A 336 -6.82 -17.36 -7.92
C THR A 336 -5.91 -16.85 -9.04
N GLY A 337 -4.89 -17.63 -9.41
CA GLY A 337 -4.02 -17.28 -10.53
C GLY A 337 -4.79 -16.99 -11.82
N HIS A 338 -5.96 -17.63 -12.03
CA HIS A 338 -6.77 -17.45 -13.23
C HIS A 338 -7.48 -16.09 -13.27
N GLU A 339 -8.00 -15.58 -12.15
CA GLU A 339 -8.64 -14.26 -12.10
C GLU A 339 -7.63 -13.13 -12.31
N GLY A 340 -6.47 -13.20 -11.63
CA GLY A 340 -5.39 -12.22 -11.82
C GLY A 340 -4.87 -12.24 -13.26
N ALA A 341 -4.77 -13.42 -13.87
CA ALA A 341 -4.38 -13.55 -15.27
C ALA A 341 -5.44 -12.94 -16.21
N ALA A 342 -6.72 -13.23 -16.00
CA ALA A 342 -7.81 -12.74 -16.84
C ALA A 342 -7.92 -11.21 -16.77
N VAL A 343 -7.81 -10.60 -15.58
CA VAL A 343 -7.80 -9.14 -15.43
C VAL A 343 -6.59 -8.52 -16.12
N THR A 344 -5.41 -9.13 -16.02
CA THR A 344 -4.20 -8.62 -16.69
C THR A 344 -4.37 -8.68 -18.21
N ILE A 345 -4.86 -9.80 -18.75
CA ILE A 345 -5.10 -9.98 -20.18
C ILE A 345 -6.14 -8.97 -20.68
N LEU A 346 -7.27 -8.82 -19.99
CA LEU A 346 -8.28 -7.82 -20.36
C LEU A 346 -7.71 -6.41 -20.31
N ALA A 347 -6.97 -6.03 -19.26
CA ALA A 347 -6.39 -4.69 -19.14
C ALA A 347 -5.35 -4.38 -20.24
N LEU A 348 -4.57 -5.38 -20.66
CA LEU A 348 -3.59 -5.22 -21.74
C LEU A 348 -4.26 -5.15 -23.12
N THR A 349 -5.34 -5.91 -23.34
CA THR A 349 -6.07 -5.99 -24.63
C THR A 349 -7.09 -4.87 -24.83
N SER A 350 -7.69 -4.31 -23.77
CA SER A 350 -8.75 -3.29 -23.87
C SER A 350 -8.24 -1.84 -23.94
N GLY A 351 -6.93 -1.61 -23.83
CA GLY A 351 -6.36 -0.27 -23.79
C GLY A 351 -5.92 0.29 -25.15
N GLY A 352 -6.89 0.59 -26.02
CA GLY A 352 -6.93 1.76 -26.93
C GLY A 352 -5.81 2.07 -27.94
N THR A 353 -4.66 1.41 -27.95
CA THR A 353 -3.61 1.59 -28.96
C THR A 353 -2.92 0.26 -29.20
N ASN A 354 -2.93 -0.22 -30.44
CA ASN A 354 -2.25 -1.44 -30.91
C ASN A 354 -0.88 -1.67 -30.23
N PRO A 355 -0.48 -2.93 -29.98
CA PRO A 355 -0.72 -4.07 -30.86
C PRO A 355 -1.81 -5.02 -30.37
N ALA A 356 -2.34 -5.81 -31.32
CA ALA A 356 -3.17 -6.97 -31.08
C ALA A 356 -2.43 -7.93 -30.13
N ALA A 357 -2.71 -7.84 -28.82
CA ALA A 357 -2.11 -8.73 -27.85
C ALA A 357 -2.68 -10.14 -28.05
N THR A 358 -1.90 -11.01 -28.69
CA THR A 358 -2.26 -12.42 -28.88
C THR A 358 -2.16 -13.14 -27.54
N THR A 359 -3.29 -13.69 -27.09
CA THR A 359 -3.34 -14.45 -25.83
C THR A 359 -3.14 -15.93 -26.13
N LEU A 360 -2.15 -16.56 -25.50
CA LEU A 360 -1.83 -17.98 -25.69
C LEU A 360 -1.94 -18.73 -24.35
N ALA A 361 -2.41 -19.97 -24.39
CA ALA A 361 -2.32 -20.93 -23.30
C ALA A 361 -1.27 -22.01 -23.60
N PHE A 362 -0.47 -22.33 -22.58
CA PHE A 362 0.39 -23.51 -22.60
C PHE A 362 -0.49 -24.77 -22.58
N SER A 363 -0.25 -25.70 -23.50
CA SER A 363 -0.77 -27.07 -23.47
C SER A 363 0.39 -28.06 -23.34
N GLU A 364 0.14 -29.37 -23.30
CA GLU A 364 1.18 -30.38 -23.01
C GLU A 364 2.46 -30.26 -23.86
N ASN A 365 2.36 -29.81 -25.12
CA ASN A 365 3.53 -29.59 -26.01
C ASN A 365 3.34 -28.47 -27.05
N THR A 366 2.28 -27.65 -26.94
CA THR A 366 2.00 -26.59 -27.92
C THR A 366 1.41 -25.34 -27.26
N LEU A 367 1.56 -24.19 -27.91
CA LEU A 367 0.82 -22.97 -27.57
C LEU A 367 -0.53 -22.96 -28.30
N THR A 368 -1.61 -22.82 -27.53
CA THR A 368 -2.98 -22.72 -28.05
C THR A 368 -3.48 -21.29 -27.97
N GLU A 369 -4.00 -20.75 -29.06
CA GLU A 369 -4.49 -19.37 -29.07
C GLU A 369 -5.86 -19.26 -28.38
N ILE A 370 -5.96 -18.33 -27.43
CA ILE A 370 -7.20 -17.95 -26.79
C ILE A 370 -7.69 -16.67 -27.46
N GLN A 371 -8.74 -16.81 -28.27
CA GLN A 371 -9.37 -15.66 -28.94
C GLN A 371 -10.04 -14.74 -27.91
N VAL A 372 -9.45 -13.57 -27.68
CA VAL A 372 -9.98 -12.49 -26.82
C VAL A 372 -10.56 -11.42 -27.75
N THR A 373 -11.88 -11.28 -27.75
CA THR A 373 -12.59 -10.29 -28.56
C THR A 373 -12.77 -8.98 -27.80
N GLU A 374 -12.84 -7.86 -28.53
CA GLU A 374 -13.18 -6.56 -27.95
C GLU A 374 -14.57 -6.62 -27.27
N GLY A 375 -14.67 -6.13 -26.03
CA GLY A 375 -15.90 -6.20 -25.22
C GLY A 375 -16.14 -7.53 -24.48
N MET A 376 -15.20 -8.48 -24.54
CA MET A 376 -15.28 -9.73 -23.77
C MET A 376 -15.25 -9.46 -22.26
N THR A 377 -16.18 -10.05 -21.50
CA THR A 377 -16.26 -9.84 -20.05
C THR A 377 -15.28 -10.71 -19.26
N LEU A 378 -14.94 -10.30 -18.03
CA LEU A 378 -14.06 -11.05 -17.14
C LEU A 378 -14.58 -12.48 -16.90
N LEU A 379 -15.88 -12.65 -16.66
CA LEU A 379 -16.49 -13.96 -16.45
C LEU A 379 -16.37 -14.87 -17.67
N GLN A 380 -16.59 -14.31 -18.87
CA GLN A 380 -16.46 -15.07 -20.11
C GLN A 380 -15.03 -15.57 -20.29
N LEU A 381 -14.02 -14.75 -19.97
CA LEU A 381 -12.61 -15.11 -20.12
C LEU A 381 -12.19 -16.16 -19.07
N ILE A 382 -12.63 -16.00 -17.83
CA ILE A 382 -12.40 -16.98 -16.76
C ILE A 382 -13.02 -18.33 -17.12
N ASN A 383 -14.22 -18.35 -17.71
CA ASN A 383 -14.85 -19.60 -18.14
C ASN A 383 -14.05 -20.26 -19.28
N LYS A 384 -13.57 -19.49 -20.27
CA LYS A 384 -12.66 -20.02 -21.30
C LYS A 384 -11.41 -20.65 -20.68
N PHE A 385 -10.81 -20.03 -19.66
CA PHE A 385 -9.63 -20.60 -18.99
C PHE A 385 -9.91 -21.94 -18.29
N LYS A 386 -11.12 -22.14 -17.77
CA LYS A 386 -11.52 -23.41 -17.14
C LYS A 386 -11.76 -24.51 -18.18
N GLU A 387 -12.16 -24.13 -19.39
CA GLU A 387 -12.42 -25.05 -20.50
C GLU A 387 -11.13 -25.43 -21.24
N THR A 388 -10.12 -24.56 -21.24
CA THR A 388 -8.81 -24.84 -21.84
C THR A 388 -7.97 -25.78 -20.96
N VAL A 389 -7.36 -26.80 -21.57
CA VAL A 389 -6.38 -27.66 -20.89
C VAL A 389 -5.07 -26.88 -20.76
N ILE A 390 -4.80 -26.36 -19.56
CA ILE A 390 -3.57 -25.62 -19.27
C ILE A 390 -2.48 -26.62 -18.84
N GLY A 391 -1.42 -26.72 -19.64
CA GLY A 391 -0.22 -27.53 -19.40
C GLY A 391 0.84 -26.81 -18.54
N GLU A 392 2.02 -27.42 -18.44
CA GLU A 392 3.14 -26.82 -17.71
C GLU A 392 3.68 -25.58 -18.42
N VAL A 393 4.17 -24.62 -17.63
CA VAL A 393 4.67 -23.34 -18.15
C VAL A 393 6.05 -23.54 -18.77
N ASN A 394 6.16 -23.44 -20.10
CA ASN A 394 7.43 -23.52 -20.83
C ASN A 394 7.81 -22.17 -21.45
N VAL A 395 8.63 -21.40 -20.73
CA VAL A 395 9.06 -20.06 -21.20
C VAL A 395 9.88 -20.13 -22.49
N GLY A 396 10.64 -21.21 -22.71
CA GLY A 396 11.43 -21.38 -23.93
C GLY A 396 10.57 -21.49 -25.19
N GLU A 397 9.44 -22.18 -25.09
CA GLU A 397 8.48 -22.28 -26.20
C GLU A 397 7.81 -20.93 -26.49
N ALA A 398 7.41 -20.20 -25.45
CA ALA A 398 6.85 -18.86 -25.59
C ALA A 398 7.81 -17.89 -26.29
N LEU A 399 9.11 -17.95 -25.94
CA LEU A 399 10.14 -17.14 -26.58
C LEU A 399 10.38 -17.54 -28.04
N LYS A 400 10.34 -18.83 -28.35
CA LYS A 400 10.44 -19.32 -29.74
C LYS A 400 9.26 -18.84 -30.59
N TRP A 401 8.04 -18.95 -30.07
CA TRP A 401 6.85 -18.47 -30.75
C TRP A 401 6.89 -16.96 -30.96
N ALA A 402 7.35 -16.20 -29.95
CA ALA A 402 7.50 -14.76 -30.05
C ALA A 402 8.47 -14.36 -31.15
N LYS A 403 9.58 -15.10 -31.32
CA LYS A 403 10.50 -14.90 -32.44
C LYS A 403 9.82 -15.17 -33.79
N GLU A 404 9.09 -16.28 -33.92
CA GLU A 404 8.42 -16.66 -35.18
C GLU A 404 7.33 -15.66 -35.60
N ASN A 405 6.73 -14.95 -34.64
CA ASN A 405 5.65 -13.99 -34.86
C ASN A 405 6.09 -12.53 -34.66
N GLU A 406 7.40 -12.26 -34.60
CA GLU A 406 7.99 -10.91 -34.45
C GLU A 406 7.41 -10.10 -33.26
N ALA A 407 7.14 -10.77 -32.13
CA ALA A 407 6.58 -10.13 -30.94
C ALA A 407 7.66 -9.41 -30.11
N ASP A 408 7.43 -8.13 -29.81
CA ASP A 408 8.35 -7.29 -29.02
C ASP A 408 8.41 -7.67 -27.53
N THR A 409 7.30 -8.13 -26.98
CA THR A 409 7.17 -8.38 -25.53
C THR A 409 6.34 -9.62 -25.24
N VAL A 410 6.91 -10.52 -24.44
CA VAL A 410 6.29 -11.77 -24.00
C VAL A 410 5.88 -11.62 -22.54
N VAL A 411 4.60 -11.79 -22.24
CA VAL A 411 4.08 -11.74 -20.86
C VAL A 411 3.60 -13.14 -20.46
N VAL A 412 4.30 -13.76 -19.51
CA VAL A 412 3.96 -15.09 -18.99
C VAL A 412 3.27 -14.94 -17.63
N LEU A 413 2.01 -15.34 -17.55
CA LEU A 413 1.20 -15.28 -16.34
C LEU A 413 1.08 -16.68 -15.73
N THR A 414 1.48 -16.85 -14.46
CA THR A 414 1.28 -18.11 -13.73
C THR A 414 1.05 -17.86 -12.25
N HIS A 415 0.47 -18.83 -11.55
CA HIS A 415 0.26 -18.74 -10.12
C HIS A 415 1.57 -18.71 -9.34
N LYS A 416 2.56 -19.53 -9.70
CA LYS A 416 3.83 -19.62 -8.96
C LYS A 416 4.98 -19.89 -9.91
N PHE A 417 6.09 -19.19 -9.68
CA PHE A 417 7.38 -19.48 -10.30
C PHE A 417 8.33 -20.05 -9.27
N GLU A 418 9.14 -21.00 -9.71
CA GLU A 418 10.31 -21.46 -8.96
C GLU A 418 11.57 -20.71 -9.41
N GLN A 419 12.57 -20.59 -8.52
CA GLN A 419 13.80 -19.84 -8.80
C GLN A 419 14.54 -20.40 -10.03
N HIS A 420 14.54 -21.72 -10.21
CA HIS A 420 15.22 -22.37 -11.32
C HIS A 420 14.57 -22.05 -12.68
N VAL A 421 13.24 -21.92 -12.73
CA VAL A 421 12.50 -21.53 -13.94
C VAL A 421 12.86 -20.10 -14.34
N ILE A 422 12.96 -19.20 -13.36
CA ILE A 422 13.33 -17.80 -13.61
C ILE A 422 14.76 -17.69 -14.15
N TYR A 423 15.71 -18.43 -13.57
CA TYR A 423 17.09 -18.45 -14.06
C TYR A 423 17.20 -19.04 -15.48
N SER A 424 16.48 -20.14 -15.75
CA SER A 424 16.44 -20.74 -17.09
C SER A 424 15.82 -19.79 -18.12
N ALA A 425 14.76 -19.07 -17.73
CA ALA A 425 14.09 -18.09 -18.58
C ALA A 425 14.99 -16.89 -18.92
N THR A 426 15.70 -16.32 -17.94
CA THR A 426 16.63 -15.20 -18.17
C THR A 426 17.79 -15.60 -19.08
N GLN A 427 18.36 -16.78 -18.86
CA GLN A 427 19.42 -17.33 -19.72
C GLN A 427 18.92 -17.58 -21.15
N SER A 428 17.73 -18.17 -21.31
CA SER A 428 17.13 -18.44 -22.62
C SER A 428 16.83 -17.15 -23.40
N LEU A 429 16.34 -16.12 -22.72
CA LEU A 429 16.10 -14.81 -23.30
C LEU A 429 17.40 -14.16 -23.80
N GLN A 430 18.46 -14.22 -22.98
CA GLN A 430 19.74 -13.65 -23.33
C GLN A 430 20.34 -14.35 -24.56
N GLN A 431 20.35 -15.69 -24.57
CA GLN A 431 20.82 -16.47 -25.72
C GLN A 431 20.02 -16.16 -27.00
N LEU A 432 18.71 -15.98 -26.89
CA LEU A 432 17.86 -15.66 -28.04
C LEU A 432 18.18 -14.29 -28.64
N ASN A 433 18.33 -13.27 -27.78
CA ASN A 433 18.65 -11.91 -28.20
C ASN A 433 20.07 -11.81 -28.78
N ASP A 434 21.05 -12.47 -28.14
CA ASP A 434 22.44 -12.48 -28.61
C ASP A 434 22.58 -13.20 -29.96
N ALA A 435 21.91 -14.34 -30.14
CA ALA A 435 22.02 -15.15 -31.36
C ALA A 435 21.34 -14.52 -32.57
N ASN A 436 20.30 -13.71 -32.36
CA ASN A 436 19.46 -13.20 -33.45
C ASN A 436 19.49 -11.67 -33.60
N SER A 437 20.27 -10.96 -32.78
CA SER A 437 20.25 -9.48 -32.70
C SER A 437 18.83 -8.91 -32.45
N THR A 438 17.99 -9.68 -31.75
CA THR A 438 16.63 -9.27 -31.38
C THR A 438 16.62 -8.55 -30.03
N HIS A 439 15.59 -7.74 -29.79
CA HIS A 439 15.40 -7.00 -28.54
C HIS A 439 14.08 -7.40 -27.88
N ILE A 440 13.82 -8.72 -27.80
CA ILE A 440 12.60 -9.25 -27.18
C ILE A 440 12.67 -8.97 -25.67
N ARG A 441 11.55 -8.47 -25.11
CA ARG A 441 11.38 -8.27 -23.67
C ARG A 441 10.54 -9.39 -23.07
N LEU A 442 10.90 -9.83 -21.87
CA LEU A 442 10.18 -10.88 -21.14
C LEU A 442 9.64 -10.35 -19.82
N VAL A 443 8.36 -10.54 -19.59
CA VAL A 443 7.69 -10.30 -18.31
C VAL A 443 7.20 -11.61 -17.72
N LEU A 444 7.65 -11.94 -16.52
CA LEU A 444 7.13 -13.07 -15.74
C LEU A 444 6.26 -12.55 -14.60
N CYS A 445 4.96 -12.87 -14.59
CA CYS A 445 4.04 -12.51 -13.51
C CYS A 445 3.66 -13.73 -12.66
N GLY A 446 4.28 -13.84 -11.49
CA GLY A 446 3.97 -14.88 -10.50
C GLY A 446 2.90 -14.41 -9.53
N LEU A 447 1.62 -14.61 -9.86
CA LEU A 447 0.47 -14.01 -9.19
C LEU A 447 0.31 -14.42 -7.71
N GLY A 448 0.83 -15.57 -7.32
CA GLY A 448 0.89 -16.10 -5.95
C GLY A 448 2.32 -16.21 -5.39
N THR A 449 3.34 -15.84 -6.15
CA THR A 449 4.75 -15.90 -5.73
C THR A 449 5.07 -14.74 -4.79
N LYS A 450 5.64 -15.02 -3.60
CA LYS A 450 5.96 -13.99 -2.59
C LYS A 450 7.46 -13.76 -2.36
N HIS A 451 8.30 -14.77 -2.57
CA HIS A 451 9.71 -14.75 -2.17
C HIS A 451 10.57 -15.43 -3.22
N VAL A 452 11.21 -14.64 -4.08
CA VAL A 452 12.15 -15.08 -5.11
C VAL A 452 13.22 -13.99 -5.27
N HIS A 453 14.45 -14.39 -5.57
CA HIS A 453 15.52 -13.44 -5.86
C HIS A 453 15.38 -12.92 -7.29
N PRO A 454 15.16 -11.61 -7.49
CA PRO A 454 15.12 -11.02 -8.81
C PRO A 454 16.52 -11.00 -9.42
N GLN A 455 16.66 -11.48 -10.65
CA GLN A 455 17.72 -11.04 -11.55
C GLN A 455 17.13 -9.92 -12.38
N GLN A 456 17.81 -8.76 -12.43
CA GLN A 456 17.36 -7.64 -13.26
C GLN A 456 18.30 -7.51 -14.45
N THR A 457 17.72 -7.60 -15.64
CA THR A 457 18.35 -7.23 -16.91
C THR A 457 17.41 -6.25 -17.61
N GLU A 458 17.92 -5.42 -18.51
CA GLU A 458 17.12 -4.39 -19.18
C GLU A 458 15.90 -4.98 -19.93
N ASN A 459 16.01 -6.22 -20.41
CA ASN A 459 14.98 -6.90 -21.17
C ASN A 459 14.12 -7.87 -20.33
N PHE A 460 14.26 -7.88 -19.00
CA PHE A 460 13.51 -8.80 -18.13
C PHE A 460 12.83 -8.10 -16.94
N LEU A 461 11.53 -8.33 -16.80
CA LEU A 461 10.72 -7.86 -15.68
C LEU A 461 10.08 -9.03 -14.92
N LEU A 462 10.31 -9.09 -13.61
CA LEU A 462 9.64 -10.04 -12.72
C LEU A 462 8.58 -9.32 -11.87
N VAL A 463 7.31 -9.66 -12.07
CA VAL A 463 6.19 -9.18 -11.25
C VAL A 463 5.81 -10.27 -10.25
N LEU A 464 5.88 -9.94 -8.96
CA LEU A 464 5.55 -10.85 -7.86
C LEU A 464 4.23 -10.43 -7.21
N GLY A 465 3.26 -11.34 -7.23
CA GLY A 465 1.89 -11.08 -6.80
C GLY A 465 1.04 -10.45 -7.90
N PHE A 466 -0.18 -10.08 -7.52
CA PHE A 466 -1.09 -9.31 -8.36
C PHE A 466 -1.46 -8.01 -7.65
N ASP A 467 -1.30 -6.89 -8.36
CA ASP A 467 -1.64 -5.54 -7.89
C ASP A 467 -2.38 -4.79 -9.00
N GLN A 468 -3.17 -3.78 -8.63
CA GLN A 468 -3.90 -2.92 -9.57
C GLN A 468 -2.97 -2.22 -10.57
N ARG A 469 -1.70 -2.05 -10.23
CA ARG A 469 -0.68 -1.36 -11.03
C ARG A 469 -0.01 -2.28 -12.05
N THR A 470 -0.15 -3.61 -11.90
CA THR A 470 0.55 -4.60 -12.72
C THR A 470 0.41 -4.35 -14.23
N PRO A 471 -0.80 -4.13 -14.79
CA PRO A 471 -0.93 -3.86 -16.23
C PRO A 471 -0.21 -2.59 -16.67
N SER A 472 -0.28 -1.51 -15.87
CA SER A 472 0.41 -0.26 -16.17
C SER A 472 1.93 -0.40 -16.12
N ILE A 473 2.47 -1.22 -15.19
CA ILE A 473 3.89 -1.54 -15.13
C ILE A 473 4.32 -2.31 -16.39
N ILE A 474 3.53 -3.29 -16.82
CA ILE A 474 3.81 -4.09 -18.03
C ILE A 474 3.82 -3.18 -19.26
N ARG A 475 2.85 -2.28 -19.40
CA ARG A 475 2.81 -1.32 -20.51
C ARG A 475 4.01 -0.37 -20.49
N ALA A 476 4.34 0.21 -19.33
CA ALA A 476 5.51 1.09 -19.21
C ALA A 476 6.83 0.37 -19.55
N PHE A 477 6.96 -0.90 -19.16
CA PHE A 477 8.11 -1.74 -19.51
C PHE A 477 8.17 -2.06 -21.01
N HIS A 478 7.03 -2.33 -21.64
CA HIS A 478 6.93 -2.49 -23.09
C HIS A 478 7.35 -1.22 -23.84
N GLU A 479 6.92 -0.05 -23.37
CA GLU A 479 7.23 1.27 -23.93
C GLU A 479 8.63 1.81 -23.58
N CYS A 480 9.49 1.02 -22.91
CA CYS A 480 10.80 1.47 -22.41
C CYS A 480 10.76 2.74 -21.54
N SER A 481 9.65 2.96 -20.83
CA SER A 481 9.44 4.10 -19.94
C SER A 481 9.68 3.76 -18.47
N PHE A 482 10.54 2.76 -18.20
CA PHE A 482 10.77 2.19 -16.87
C PHE A 482 12.05 2.71 -16.21
#